data_AF-A0A6S6QQD5-F1
#
_entry.id   AF-A0A6S6QQD5-F1
#
_cell.length_a   1.000
_cell.length_b   1.000
_cell.length_c   1.000
_cell.angle_alpha   90.00
_cell.angle_beta   90.00
_cell.angle_gamma   90.00
#
_symmetry.space_group_name_H-M   'P 1'
#
loop_
_entity.id
_entity.type
_entity.pdbx_description
1 polymer ?
#
loop_
_entity_poly.entity_id
_entity_poly.type
_entity_poly.pdbx_seq_one_letter_code
_entity_poly.pdbx_strand_id
1 'polypeptide(L)'
;MTEKALRHNAGKIKMSYAPACLSRAAARGFQYGAEFKPNPYPRDNWRKGFPFSDVINSFTRHLDAWREGEDIDPETAEAGHPLNHLDLMACNLAMLIDMVERGVGVDDRSRFKKTPKDYGLDGPQSPPAAPAPEAPPYRPVTGIPEELPPLPESFVPVQVH
;
A
#
# COMPACT_ATOMS: atom_id res chain seq x y z
N MET A 1 43.34 5.78 -14.79
CA MET A 1 42.11 5.96 -13.99
C MET A 1 40.94 5.81 -14.93
N THR A 2 39.98 4.93 -14.64
CA THR A 2 38.80 4.73 -15.49
C THR A 2 37.83 5.89 -15.27
N GLU A 3 37.55 6.68 -16.31
CA GLU A 3 36.52 7.71 -16.23
C GLU A 3 35.16 7.07 -15.90
N LYS A 4 34.49 7.61 -14.87
CA LYS A 4 33.13 7.20 -14.51
C LYS A 4 32.12 8.00 -15.32
N ALA A 5 31.05 7.34 -15.76
CA ALA A 5 29.92 8.02 -16.41
C ALA A 5 29.23 9.01 -15.45
N LEU A 6 28.84 10.17 -15.99
CA LEU A 6 28.09 11.19 -15.25
C LEU A 6 26.58 10.85 -15.21
N ARG A 7 25.94 11.06 -14.06
CA ARG A 7 24.49 10.93 -13.90
C ARG A 7 23.92 12.09 -13.09
N HIS A 8 23.13 12.94 -13.74
CA HIS A 8 22.49 14.11 -13.11
C HIS A 8 21.11 13.74 -12.54
N ASN A 9 21.01 13.67 -11.21
CA ASN A 9 19.76 13.33 -10.51
C ASN A 9 19.28 14.43 -9.53
N ALA A 10 19.94 15.60 -9.50
CA ALA A 10 19.50 16.72 -8.67
C ALA A 10 18.05 17.12 -9.03
N GLY A 11 17.21 17.33 -8.01
CA GLY A 11 15.80 17.69 -8.17
C GLY A 11 14.85 16.55 -8.58
N LYS A 12 15.35 15.36 -8.94
CA LYS A 12 14.50 14.21 -9.26
C LYS A 12 14.00 13.53 -7.97
N ILE A 13 12.75 13.09 -7.97
CA ILE A 13 12.19 12.29 -6.87
C ILE A 13 13.03 11.03 -6.71
N LYS A 14 13.46 10.77 -5.47
CA LYS A 14 14.14 9.51 -5.13
C LYS A 14 13.08 8.46 -4.85
N MET A 15 12.90 7.52 -5.78
CA MET A 15 11.94 6.42 -5.62
C MET A 15 12.17 5.60 -4.34
N SER A 16 13.40 5.58 -3.83
CA SER A 16 13.75 4.95 -2.55
C SER A 16 13.09 5.57 -1.32
N TYR A 17 12.50 6.76 -1.42
CA TYR A 17 11.68 7.32 -0.34
C TYR A 17 10.36 6.55 -0.16
N ALA A 18 9.84 5.94 -1.22
CA ALA A 18 8.76 4.98 -1.11
C ALA A 18 9.38 3.59 -0.82
N PRO A 19 8.93 2.88 0.22
CA PRO A 19 9.42 1.53 0.47
C PRO A 19 8.95 0.59 -0.64
N ALA A 20 9.84 -0.27 -1.14
CA ALA A 20 9.54 -1.18 -2.25
C ALA A 20 8.41 -2.19 -1.95
N CYS A 21 8.03 -2.38 -0.67
CA CYS A 21 6.88 -3.18 -0.30
C CYS A 21 5.57 -2.62 -0.84
N LEU A 22 5.42 -1.29 -0.94
CA LEU A 22 4.20 -0.66 -1.48
C LEU A 22 4.01 -1.02 -2.96
N SER A 23 5.06 -0.89 -3.77
CA SER A 23 5.00 -1.28 -5.19
C SER A 23 4.72 -2.77 -5.36
N ARG A 24 5.30 -3.63 -4.50
CA ARG A 24 5.03 -5.07 -4.53
C ARG A 24 3.60 -5.42 -4.13
N ALA A 25 3.05 -4.72 -3.13
CA ALA A 25 1.66 -4.90 -2.68
C ALA A 25 0.67 -4.57 -3.80
N ALA A 26 0.82 -3.39 -4.42
CA ALA A 26 0.00 -3.02 -5.57
C ALA A 26 0.15 -4.01 -6.74
N ALA A 27 1.39 -4.44 -7.03
CA ALA A 27 1.66 -5.39 -8.10
C ALA A 27 0.95 -6.74 -7.88
N ARG A 28 0.91 -7.26 -6.65
CA ARG A 28 0.16 -8.48 -6.32
C ARG A 28 -1.34 -8.33 -6.60
N GLY A 29 -1.95 -7.21 -6.17
CA GLY A 29 -3.36 -6.94 -6.46
C GLY A 29 -3.65 -6.84 -7.96
N PHE A 30 -2.78 -6.17 -8.73
CA PHE A 30 -2.91 -6.11 -10.20
C PHE A 30 -2.74 -7.48 -10.84
N GLN A 31 -1.76 -8.27 -10.39
CA GLN A 31 -1.51 -9.61 -10.90
C GLN A 31 -2.73 -10.51 -10.65
N TYR A 32 -3.29 -10.47 -9.44
CA TYR A 32 -4.50 -11.22 -9.13
C TYR A 32 -5.65 -10.88 -10.09
N GLY A 33 -5.94 -9.59 -10.29
CA GLY A 33 -6.98 -9.17 -11.22
C GLY A 33 -6.74 -9.56 -12.68
N ALA A 34 -5.48 -9.68 -13.11
CA ALA A 34 -5.10 -9.95 -14.49
C ALA A 34 -4.85 -11.43 -14.82
N GLU A 35 -4.45 -12.24 -13.83
CA GLU A 35 -3.96 -13.60 -14.04
C GLU A 35 -4.73 -14.66 -13.23
N PHE A 36 -5.16 -14.34 -12.01
CA PHE A 36 -5.62 -15.35 -11.05
C PHE A 36 -7.11 -15.31 -10.76
N LYS A 37 -7.78 -14.17 -11.00
CA LYS A 37 -9.22 -14.05 -10.83
C LYS A 37 -9.94 -15.07 -11.73
N PRO A 38 -11.05 -15.71 -11.29
CA PRO A 38 -11.78 -16.69 -12.11
C PRO A 38 -12.21 -16.17 -13.48
N ASN A 39 -12.46 -14.86 -13.58
CA ASN A 39 -12.71 -14.16 -14.84
C ASN A 39 -11.71 -12.97 -14.93
N PRO A 40 -10.50 -13.21 -15.46
CA PRO A 40 -9.42 -12.24 -15.40
C PRO A 40 -9.66 -11.04 -16.32
N TYR A 41 -9.19 -9.88 -15.89
CA TYR A 41 -9.22 -8.67 -16.71
C TYR A 41 -7.97 -8.59 -17.60
N PRO A 42 -8.04 -7.93 -18.77
CA PRO A 42 -6.83 -7.50 -19.46
C PRO A 42 -5.93 -6.67 -18.51
N ARG A 43 -4.61 -6.88 -18.55
CA ARG A 43 -3.60 -6.31 -17.63
C ARG A 43 -3.84 -4.84 -17.23
N ASP A 44 -4.19 -4.00 -18.19
CA ASP A 44 -4.34 -2.56 -18.01
C ASP A 44 -5.80 -2.09 -18.17
N ASN A 45 -6.78 -2.99 -17.99
CA ASN A 45 -8.21 -2.69 -18.19
C ASN A 45 -8.68 -1.49 -17.36
N TRP A 46 -8.16 -1.36 -16.14
CA TRP A 46 -8.47 -0.27 -15.21
C TRP A 46 -8.08 1.12 -15.74
N ARG A 47 -7.13 1.22 -16.70
CA ARG A 47 -6.76 2.50 -17.32
C ARG A 47 -7.84 3.09 -18.24
N LYS A 48 -8.88 2.32 -18.57
CA LYS A 48 -10.05 2.85 -19.29
C LYS A 48 -10.87 3.81 -18.41
N GLY A 49 -10.68 3.74 -17.09
CA GLY A 49 -11.40 4.54 -16.11
C GLY A 49 -12.80 4.00 -15.81
N PHE A 50 -13.27 4.37 -14.62
CA PHE A 50 -14.61 4.13 -14.08
C PHE A 50 -14.92 5.24 -13.05
N PRO A 51 -16.14 5.31 -12.48
CA PRO A 51 -16.42 6.21 -11.37
C PRO A 51 -15.40 6.08 -10.23
N PHE A 52 -14.94 7.21 -9.68
CA PHE A 52 -13.99 7.21 -8.58
C PHE A 52 -14.60 6.56 -7.34
N SER A 53 -15.91 6.69 -7.14
CA SER A 53 -16.65 6.03 -6.07
C SER A 53 -16.49 4.50 -6.10
N ASP A 54 -16.43 3.84 -7.26
CA ASP A 54 -16.26 2.38 -7.33
C ASP A 54 -14.93 1.94 -6.72
N VAL A 55 -13.85 2.67 -7.00
CA VAL A 55 -12.52 2.42 -6.41
C VAL A 55 -12.52 2.71 -4.93
N ILE A 56 -13.13 3.83 -4.53
CA ILE A 56 -13.21 4.24 -3.13
C ILE A 56 -14.01 3.21 -2.33
N ASN A 57 -15.11 2.70 -2.85
CA ASN A 57 -15.93 1.65 -2.21
C ASN A 57 -15.13 0.35 -2.05
N SER A 58 -14.44 -0.08 -3.11
CA SER A 58 -13.56 -1.25 -3.08
C SER A 58 -12.44 -1.10 -2.04
N PHE A 59 -11.72 0.02 -2.08
CA PHE A 59 -10.68 0.35 -1.10
C PHE A 59 -11.22 0.36 0.33
N THR A 60 -12.39 0.96 0.56
CA THR A 60 -12.99 1.11 1.88
C THR A 60 -13.38 -0.24 2.47
N ARG A 61 -13.93 -1.17 1.67
CA ARG A 61 -14.23 -2.53 2.15
C ARG A 61 -12.99 -3.26 2.66
N HIS A 62 -11.87 -3.19 1.93
CA HIS A 62 -10.63 -3.83 2.39
C HIS A 62 -10.02 -3.09 3.59
N LEU A 63 -10.14 -1.77 3.65
CA LEU A 63 -9.70 -1.00 4.82
C LEU A 63 -10.50 -1.38 6.07
N ASP A 64 -11.82 -1.46 5.97
CA ASP A 64 -12.68 -1.77 7.12
C ASP A 64 -12.47 -3.22 7.57
N ALA A 65 -12.40 -4.20 6.66
CA ALA A 65 -12.05 -5.59 6.99
C ALA A 65 -10.70 -5.70 7.70
N TRP A 66 -9.67 -5.01 7.20
CA TRP A 66 -8.36 -4.96 7.84
C TRP A 66 -8.41 -4.32 9.24
N ARG A 67 -9.19 -3.25 9.42
CA ARG A 67 -9.39 -2.60 10.73
C ARG A 67 -10.13 -3.49 11.72
N GLU A 68 -10.96 -4.40 11.22
CA GLU A 68 -11.67 -5.40 12.01
C GLU A 68 -10.80 -6.62 12.34
N GLY A 69 -9.58 -6.68 11.80
CA GLY A 69 -8.59 -7.73 12.07
C GLY A 69 -8.57 -8.87 11.05
N GLU A 70 -9.29 -8.74 9.93
CA GLU A 70 -9.18 -9.67 8.81
C GLU A 70 -7.94 -9.29 7.98
N ASP A 71 -6.87 -10.09 8.10
CA ASP A 71 -5.63 -9.82 7.37
C ASP A 71 -5.69 -10.26 5.90
N ILE A 72 -6.34 -11.40 5.62
CA ILE A 72 -6.38 -12.03 4.30
C ILE A 72 -7.79 -11.92 3.72
N ASP A 73 -7.85 -11.47 2.47
CA ASP A 73 -9.13 -11.34 1.76
C ASP A 73 -9.70 -12.73 1.39
N PRO A 74 -10.94 -13.04 1.82
CA PRO A 74 -11.52 -14.37 1.64
C PRO A 74 -11.81 -14.70 0.17
N GLU A 75 -12.17 -13.70 -0.67
CA GLU A 75 -12.40 -13.91 -2.11
C GLU A 75 -11.11 -14.38 -2.80
N THR A 76 -10.00 -13.71 -2.52
CA THR A 76 -8.70 -14.10 -3.09
C THR A 76 -8.19 -15.45 -2.54
N ALA A 77 -8.47 -15.73 -1.26
CA ALA A 77 -8.10 -17.00 -0.63
C ALA A 77 -8.89 -18.17 -1.22
N GLU A 78 -10.20 -18.02 -1.41
CA GLU A 78 -11.07 -19.01 -2.05
C GLU A 78 -10.64 -19.31 -3.49
N ALA A 79 -10.15 -18.28 -4.21
CA ALA A 79 -9.57 -18.44 -5.54
C ALA A 79 -8.17 -19.09 -5.55
N GLY A 80 -7.63 -19.49 -4.39
CA GLY A 80 -6.32 -20.16 -4.27
C GLY A 80 -5.12 -19.21 -4.28
N HIS A 81 -5.34 -17.90 -4.19
CA HIS A 81 -4.31 -16.87 -4.26
C HIS A 81 -4.49 -15.86 -3.12
N PRO A 82 -4.27 -16.27 -1.86
CA PRO A 82 -4.55 -15.44 -0.70
C PRO A 82 -3.73 -14.15 -0.74
N LEU A 83 -4.42 -13.02 -0.76
CA LEU A 83 -3.83 -11.69 -0.66
C LEU A 83 -4.20 -11.03 0.66
N ASN A 84 -3.26 -10.25 1.20
CA ASN A 84 -3.58 -9.41 2.36
C ASN A 84 -4.46 -8.23 1.91
N HIS A 85 -5.39 -7.77 2.75
CA HIS A 85 -6.22 -6.60 2.45
C HIS A 85 -5.39 -5.35 2.07
N LEU A 86 -4.18 -5.19 2.63
CA LEU A 86 -3.24 -4.13 2.27
C LEU A 86 -2.78 -4.19 0.80
N ASP A 87 -2.70 -5.38 0.19
CA ASP A 87 -2.35 -5.54 -1.22
C ASP A 87 -3.44 -4.99 -2.12
N LEU A 88 -4.69 -5.32 -1.78
CA LEU A 88 -5.87 -4.86 -2.49
C LEU A 88 -6.09 -3.36 -2.28
N MET A 89 -5.85 -2.84 -1.08
CA MET A 89 -5.83 -1.39 -0.81
C MET A 89 -4.77 -0.67 -1.64
N ALA A 90 -3.53 -1.17 -1.67
CA ALA A 90 -2.44 -0.57 -2.44
C ALA A 90 -2.75 -0.54 -3.95
N CYS A 91 -3.34 -1.63 -4.46
CA CYS A 91 -3.78 -1.73 -5.86
C CYS A 91 -4.87 -0.71 -6.20
N ASN A 92 -5.94 -0.62 -5.39
CA ASN A 92 -7.01 0.36 -5.58
C ASN A 92 -6.48 1.80 -5.51
N LEU A 93 -5.61 2.12 -4.55
CA LEU A 93 -5.01 3.44 -4.44
C LEU A 93 -4.14 3.79 -5.66
N ALA A 94 -3.36 2.82 -6.16
CA ALA A 94 -2.57 2.99 -7.37
C ALA A 94 -3.45 3.24 -8.62
N MET A 95 -4.58 2.53 -8.76
CA MET A 95 -5.56 2.80 -9.83
C MET A 95 -6.08 4.23 -9.75
N LEU A 96 -6.51 4.67 -8.56
CA LEU A 96 -7.08 6.00 -8.36
C LEU A 96 -6.07 7.10 -8.67
N ILE A 97 -4.82 6.95 -8.22
CA ILE A 97 -3.73 7.90 -8.53
C ILE A 97 -3.51 7.99 -10.04
N ASP A 98 -3.31 6.86 -10.73
CA ASP A 98 -3.05 6.87 -12.17
C ASP A 98 -4.25 7.39 -12.98
N MET A 99 -5.49 7.10 -12.55
CA MET A 99 -6.70 7.66 -13.17
C MET A 99 -6.75 9.19 -13.05
N VAL A 100 -6.48 9.73 -11.86
CA VAL A 100 -6.45 11.18 -11.61
C VAL A 100 -5.34 11.86 -12.41
N GLU A 101 -4.12 11.31 -12.40
CA GLU A 101 -2.97 11.87 -13.13
C GLU A 101 -3.17 11.86 -14.65
N ARG A 102 -3.90 10.87 -15.18
CA ARG A 102 -4.21 10.76 -16.61
C ARG A 102 -5.48 11.49 -17.05
N GLY A 103 -6.31 11.93 -16.09
CA GLY A 103 -7.62 12.50 -16.39
C GLY A 103 -8.59 11.51 -17.02
N VAL A 104 -8.58 10.25 -16.57
CA VAL A 104 -9.52 9.20 -17.02
C VAL A 104 -10.48 8.79 -15.89
N GLY A 105 -11.64 8.26 -16.24
CA GLY A 105 -12.71 7.93 -15.28
C GLY A 105 -13.65 9.11 -15.02
N VAL A 106 -14.50 8.98 -13.99
CA VAL A 106 -15.50 9.99 -13.63
C VAL A 106 -15.32 10.39 -12.17
N ASP A 107 -15.01 11.66 -11.90
CA ASP A 107 -15.00 12.20 -10.53
C ASP A 107 -16.43 12.46 -10.07
N ASP A 108 -17.04 11.46 -9.44
CA ASP A 108 -18.40 11.48 -8.91
C ASP A 108 -18.45 11.71 -7.39
N ARG A 109 -17.34 12.15 -6.79
CA ARG A 109 -17.28 12.42 -5.36
C ARG A 109 -18.20 13.59 -4.99
N SER A 110 -19.01 13.39 -3.96
CA SER A 110 -19.74 14.47 -3.30
C SER A 110 -18.75 15.36 -2.56
N ARG A 111 -18.48 16.55 -3.13
CA ARG A 111 -17.65 17.56 -2.48
C ARG A 111 -18.53 18.43 -1.59
N PHE A 112 -18.15 18.55 -0.32
CA PHE A 112 -18.75 19.54 0.56
C PHE A 112 -18.44 20.95 0.03
N LYS A 113 -19.41 21.87 0.15
CA LYS A 113 -19.23 23.30 -0.17
C LYS A 113 -18.11 23.95 0.64
N LYS A 114 -17.89 23.43 1.84
CA LYS A 114 -16.84 23.81 2.78
C LYS A 114 -16.03 22.57 3.11
N THR A 115 -14.72 22.68 3.01
CA THR A 115 -13.75 21.70 3.46
C THR A 115 -13.45 21.88 4.95
N PRO A 116 -12.80 20.91 5.63
CA PRO A 116 -12.29 21.12 6.98
C PRO A 116 -11.45 22.41 7.13
N LYS A 117 -10.81 22.85 6.05
CA LYS A 117 -10.05 24.11 6.01
C LYS A 117 -10.90 25.34 6.27
N ASP A 118 -12.09 25.35 5.69
CA ASP A 118 -13.05 26.44 5.84
C ASP A 118 -13.65 26.52 7.25
N TYR A 119 -13.42 25.48 8.07
CA TYR A 119 -13.77 25.44 9.49
C TYR A 119 -12.56 25.65 10.41
N GLY A 120 -11.37 25.93 9.87
CA GLY A 120 -10.13 26.05 10.63
C GLY A 120 -9.65 24.74 11.28
N LEU A 121 -10.05 23.59 10.71
CA LEU A 121 -9.69 22.26 11.20
C LEU A 121 -8.42 21.69 10.55
N ASP A 122 -7.90 22.36 9.52
CA ASP A 122 -6.48 22.29 9.21
C ASP A 122 -5.73 22.96 10.35
N GLY A 123 -5.34 22.16 11.33
CA GLY A 123 -4.53 22.59 12.46
C GLY A 123 -3.30 23.39 12.00
N PRO A 124 -2.62 24.09 12.93
CA PRO A 124 -1.42 24.85 12.58
C PRO A 124 -0.51 23.96 11.76
N GLN A 125 -0.14 24.41 10.55
CA GLN A 125 0.85 23.69 9.75
C GLN A 125 2.02 23.41 10.66
N SER A 126 2.40 22.13 10.79
CA SER A 126 3.55 21.76 11.61
C SER A 126 4.68 22.73 11.28
N PRO A 127 5.28 23.42 12.27
CA PRO A 127 6.47 24.21 12.00
C PRO A 127 7.46 23.31 11.27
N PRO A 128 8.28 23.85 10.35
CA PRO A 128 9.25 23.06 9.60
C PRO A 128 9.96 22.14 10.58
N ALA A 129 9.91 20.83 10.33
CA ALA A 129 10.42 19.83 11.26
C ALA A 129 11.82 20.27 11.70
N ALA A 130 12.01 20.41 13.02
CA ALA A 130 13.35 20.59 13.56
C ALA A 130 14.23 19.47 12.96
N PRO A 131 15.50 19.74 12.61
CA PRO A 131 16.38 18.73 12.06
C PRO A 131 16.29 17.50 12.97
N ALA A 132 15.93 16.35 12.38
CA ALA A 132 15.81 15.12 13.13
C ALA A 132 17.11 14.93 13.93
N PRO A 133 17.05 14.60 15.23
CA PRO A 133 18.26 14.21 15.95
C PRO A 133 18.93 13.09 15.15
N GLU A 134 20.26 13.12 15.07
CA GLU A 134 21.02 12.08 14.38
C GLU A 134 20.49 10.72 14.83
N ALA A 135 20.06 9.91 13.85
CA ALA A 135 19.58 8.57 14.14
C ALA A 135 20.66 7.86 14.97
N PRO A 136 20.30 7.19 16.08
CA PRO A 136 21.29 6.46 16.85
C PRO A 136 22.01 5.51 15.89
N PRO A 137 23.35 5.37 16.02
CA PRO A 137 24.11 4.53 15.12
C PRO A 137 23.48 3.15 15.10
N TYR A 138 23.25 2.62 13.89
CA TYR A 138 22.77 1.27 13.69
C TYR A 138 23.61 0.31 14.54
N ARG A 139 22.99 -0.34 15.52
CA ARG A 139 23.60 -1.46 16.22
C ARG A 139 23.19 -2.72 15.47
N PRO A 140 24.11 -3.41 14.78
CA PRO A 140 23.81 -4.74 14.27
C PRO A 140 23.38 -5.61 15.45
N VAL A 141 22.29 -6.36 15.28
CA VAL A 141 21.97 -7.46 16.19
C VAL A 141 23.14 -8.44 16.07
N THR A 142 24.01 -8.43 17.08
CA THR A 142 25.11 -9.40 17.21
C THR A 142 24.61 -10.48 18.16
N GLY A 143 24.72 -11.74 17.73
CA GLY A 143 24.25 -12.89 18.50
C GLY A 143 22.79 -13.28 18.26
N ILE A 144 22.39 -13.46 16.99
CA ILE A 144 21.28 -14.39 16.71
C ILE A 144 21.79 -15.77 17.13
N PRO A 145 21.21 -16.42 18.16
CA PRO A 145 21.60 -17.78 18.49
C PRO A 145 21.26 -18.67 17.29
N GLU A 146 22.16 -19.59 16.93
CA GLU A 146 21.99 -20.51 15.80
C GLU A 146 20.75 -21.42 15.97
N GLU A 147 20.22 -21.50 17.19
CA GLU A 147 18.95 -22.12 17.53
C GLU A 147 18.00 -21.13 18.22
N LEU A 148 16.78 -21.04 17.70
CA LEU A 148 15.67 -20.42 18.42
C LEU A 148 15.46 -21.15 19.76
N PRO A 149 15.27 -20.42 20.88
CA PRO A 149 14.89 -21.06 22.13
C PRO A 149 13.60 -21.88 21.91
N PRO A 150 13.47 -23.06 22.54
CA PRO A 150 12.25 -23.86 22.42
C PRO A 150 11.06 -23.01 22.84
N LEU A 151 9.96 -23.14 22.09
CA LEU A 151 8.72 -22.44 22.41
C LEU A 151 8.32 -22.75 23.86
N PRO A 152 7.85 -21.76 24.63
CA PRO A 152 7.35 -22.00 25.98
C PRO A 152 6.21 -23.01 25.93
N GLU A 153 6.15 -23.92 26.91
CA GLU A 153 5.14 -25.00 27.01
C GLU A 153 3.67 -24.50 27.04
N SER A 154 3.46 -23.19 27.13
CA SER A 154 2.15 -22.54 26.97
C SER A 154 1.69 -22.36 25.52
N PHE A 155 2.51 -22.72 24.53
CA PHE A 155 2.14 -22.68 23.12
C PHE A 155 1.33 -23.92 22.75
N VAL A 156 0.03 -23.89 23.07
CA VAL A 156 -0.92 -24.90 22.56
C VAL A 156 -1.19 -24.55 21.09
N PRO A 157 -0.86 -25.40 20.11
CA PRO A 157 -1.30 -25.18 18.74
C PRO A 157 -2.83 -25.24 18.73
N VAL A 158 -3.46 -24.18 18.22
CA VAL A 158 -4.90 -24.16 17.95
C VAL A 158 -5.16 -25.27 16.94
N GLN A 159 -5.79 -26.36 17.40
CA GLN A 159 -6.32 -27.37 16.51
C GLN A 159 -7.42 -26.73 15.67
N VAL A 160 -7.18 -26.65 14.37
CA VAL A 160 -8.19 -26.27 13.39
C VAL A 160 -9.20 -27.43 13.35
N HIS A 161 -10.46 -27.13 13.66
CA HIS A 161 -11.63 -27.95 13.34
C HIS A 161 -12.37 -27.31 12.16
#